data_AF-A0A7C3TB33-F1
#
_entry.id   AF-A0A7C3TB33-F1
#
_cell.length_a   1.000
_cell.length_b   1.000
_cell.length_c   1.000
_cell.angle_alpha   90.00
_cell.angle_beta   90.00
_cell.angle_gamma   90.00
#
_symmetry.space_group_name_H-M   'P 1'
#
loop_
_entity.id
_entity.type
_entity.pdbx_description
1 polymer ?
#
loop_
_entity_poly.entity_id
_entity_poly.type
_entity_poly.pdbx_seq_one_letter_code
_entity_poly.pdbx_strand_id
1 'polypeptide(L)'
;MVFKPTSIVDLNSQIAYTGQVIDGTTGVPMHGVLVCSFIPSEAIRQPVLSGSQWQAIHQIGPELDLADPALLPLKAVMPLEKVVLTDLEGRFSISLPPRGDYRRIILALQEGYMPTDITMPSQP
;
A
#
# COMPACT_ATOMS: atom_id res chain seq x y z
N MET A 1 15.86 -19.19 29.15
CA MET A 1 15.40 -19.59 27.81
C MET A 1 16.15 -18.75 26.80
N VAL A 2 17.09 -19.34 26.06
CA VAL A 2 17.97 -18.62 25.12
C VAL A 2 17.32 -18.66 23.75
N PHE A 3 16.91 -17.51 23.23
CA PHE A 3 16.41 -17.37 21.87
C PHE A 3 17.63 -17.11 20.96
N LYS A 4 17.97 -18.08 20.10
CA LYS A 4 18.89 -17.86 18.98
C LYS A 4 18.06 -17.74 17.70
N PRO A 5 17.77 -16.54 17.19
CA PRO A 5 17.24 -16.45 15.84
C PRO A 5 18.41 -16.67 14.87
N THR A 6 18.42 -17.81 14.19
CA THR A 6 19.21 -18.00 12.97
C THR A 6 18.23 -18.02 11.80
N SER A 7 17.65 -16.86 11.52
CA SER A 7 17.03 -16.62 10.22
C SER A 7 18.05 -15.81 9.42
N ILE A 8 18.81 -16.50 8.55
CA ILE A 8 19.46 -15.81 7.44
C ILE A 8 18.31 -15.39 6.54
N VAL A 9 17.84 -14.17 6.72
CA VAL A 9 16.94 -13.54 5.75
C VAL A 9 17.81 -13.26 4.53
N ASP A 10 17.57 -13.98 3.44
CA ASP A 10 18.19 -13.63 2.17
C ASP A 10 17.65 -12.27 1.74
N LEU A 11 18.45 -11.22 1.98
CA LEU A 11 18.12 -9.85 1.61
C LEU A 11 17.91 -9.66 0.10
N ASN A 12 18.30 -10.64 -0.71
CA ASN A 12 18.05 -10.65 -2.15
C ASN A 12 16.72 -11.32 -2.54
N SER A 13 16.10 -12.09 -1.63
CA SER A 13 14.81 -12.71 -1.89
C SER A 13 13.69 -11.71 -1.68
N GLN A 14 12.86 -11.42 -2.68
CA GLN A 14 11.71 -10.54 -2.49
C GLN A 14 10.63 -11.26 -1.67
N ILE A 15 10.02 -10.54 -0.72
CA ILE A 15 8.79 -10.95 -0.04
C ILE A 15 7.61 -10.51 -0.90
N ALA A 16 6.79 -11.48 -1.31
CA ALA A 16 5.52 -11.23 -1.98
C ALA A 16 4.40 -11.03 -0.94
N TYR A 17 3.72 -9.90 -1.04
CA TYR A 17 2.51 -9.55 -0.30
C TYR A 17 1.33 -9.61 -1.25
N THR A 18 0.47 -10.60 -1.05
CA THR A 18 -0.72 -10.82 -1.87
C THR A 18 -1.97 -10.75 -1.04
N GLY A 19 -3.06 -10.26 -1.62
CA GLY A 19 -4.34 -10.22 -0.94
C GLY A 19 -5.49 -9.88 -1.88
N GLN A 20 -6.66 -9.71 -1.29
CA GLN A 20 -7.88 -9.30 -1.99
C GLN A 20 -8.53 -8.17 -1.22
N VAL A 21 -8.91 -7.11 -1.93
CA VAL A 21 -9.71 -6.01 -1.38
C VAL A 21 -11.17 -6.32 -1.66
N ILE A 22 -11.97 -6.33 -0.60
CA ILE A 22 -13.42 -6.54 -0.64
C ILE A 22 -14.11 -5.37 0.07
N ASP A 23 -15.30 -5.03 -0.39
CA ASP A 23 -16.18 -4.11 0.31
C ASP A 23 -16.68 -4.79 1.58
N GLY A 24 -16.38 -4.21 2.74
CA GLY A 24 -16.74 -4.80 4.03
C GLY A 24 -18.24 -4.87 4.30
N THR A 25 -19.06 -4.11 3.56
CA THR A 25 -20.52 -4.12 3.68
C THR A 25 -21.15 -5.15 2.76
N THR A 26 -20.68 -5.24 1.51
CA THR A 26 -21.31 -6.09 0.48
C THR A 26 -20.59 -7.43 0.29
N GLY A 27 -19.35 -7.54 0.74
CA GLY A 27 -18.48 -8.69 0.49
C GLY A 27 -17.99 -8.80 -0.96
N VAL A 28 -18.31 -7.83 -1.81
CA VAL A 28 -17.96 -7.86 -3.24
C VAL A 28 -16.50 -7.45 -3.43
N PRO A 29 -15.73 -8.15 -4.29
CA PRO A 29 -14.37 -7.74 -4.63
C PRO A 29 -14.32 -6.38 -5.31
N MET A 30 -13.31 -5.59 -4.94
CA MET A 30 -13.20 -4.18 -5.39
C MET A 30 -12.11 -4.02 -6.43
N HIS A 31 -12.50 -3.77 -7.68
CA HIS A 31 -11.59 -3.53 -8.80
C HIS A 31 -11.01 -2.12 -8.82
N GLY A 32 -9.75 -1.99 -9.26
CA GLY A 32 -9.09 -0.71 -9.45
C GLY A 32 -8.72 0.01 -8.15
N VAL A 33 -8.85 -0.63 -6.99
CA VAL A 33 -8.45 -0.02 -5.73
C VAL A 33 -6.94 0.15 -5.71
N LEU A 34 -6.48 1.31 -5.27
CA LEU A 34 -5.07 1.61 -5.16
C LEU A 34 -4.50 0.97 -3.90
N VAL A 35 -3.56 0.04 -4.06
CA VAL A 35 -2.86 -0.60 -2.92
C VAL A 35 -1.44 -0.06 -2.87
N CYS A 36 -1.13 0.62 -1.77
CA CYS A 36 0.14 1.27 -1.53
C CYS A 36 0.91 0.53 -0.44
N SER A 37 2.21 0.35 -0.64
CA SER A 37 3.14 0.02 0.42
C SER A 37 4.02 1.23 0.73
N PHE A 38 4.21 1.52 2.00
CA PHE A 38 5.06 2.61 2.47
C PHE A 38 5.64 2.31 3.85
N ILE A 39 6.67 3.08 4.21
CA ILE A 39 7.25 3.06 5.56
C ILE A 39 6.68 4.26 6.32
N PRO A 40 6.00 4.06 7.46
CA PRO A 40 5.49 5.17 8.25
C PRO A 40 6.64 6.08 8.69
N SER A 41 6.52 7.37 8.41
CA SER A 41 7.26 8.43 9.10
C SER A 41 6.36 9.03 10.20
N GLU A 42 6.92 9.88 11.07
CA GLU A 42 6.21 10.44 12.23
C GLU A 42 4.91 11.20 11.89
N ALA A 43 4.68 11.57 10.62
CA ALA A 43 3.47 12.25 10.18
C ALA A 43 2.99 11.74 8.82
N ILE A 44 2.30 10.57 8.81
CA ILE A 44 1.49 10.19 7.64
C ILE A 44 0.25 11.06 7.63
N ARG A 45 0.04 11.80 6.54
CA ARG A 45 -1.23 12.45 6.26
C ARG A 45 -1.99 11.62 5.24
N GLN A 46 -3.30 11.52 5.40
CA GLN A 46 -4.13 10.91 4.36
C GLN A 46 -4.06 11.78 3.08
N PRO A 47 -3.73 11.20 1.92
CA PRO A 47 -3.76 11.93 0.66
C PRO A 47 -5.20 12.35 0.35
N VAL A 48 -5.41 13.65 0.18
CA VAL A 48 -6.67 14.17 -0.39
C VAL A 48 -6.45 14.34 -1.88
N LEU A 49 -6.91 13.37 -2.66
CA LEU A 49 -6.85 13.41 -4.12
C LEU A 49 -8.16 13.97 -4.69
N SER A 50 -8.07 14.86 -5.67
CA SER A 50 -9.22 15.26 -6.49
C SER A 50 -9.63 14.11 -7.42
N GLY A 51 -10.87 14.13 -7.92
CA GLY A 51 -11.33 13.11 -8.87
C GLY A 51 -10.50 13.06 -10.17
N SER A 52 -10.00 14.21 -10.63
CA SER A 52 -9.06 14.25 -11.77
C SER A 52 -7.70 13.60 -11.47
N GLN A 53 -7.21 13.70 -10.24
CA GLN A 53 -5.97 13.04 -9.81
C GLN A 53 -6.18 11.53 -9.68
N TRP A 54 -7.33 11.09 -9.14
CA TRP A 54 -7.73 9.70 -9.16
C TRP A 54 -7.76 9.14 -10.57
N GLN A 55 -8.48 9.80 -11.48
CA GLN A 55 -8.58 9.38 -12.87
C GLN A 55 -7.20 9.28 -13.55
N ALA A 56 -6.30 10.22 -13.30
CA ALA A 56 -4.94 10.18 -13.84
C ALA A 56 -4.17 8.92 -13.37
N ILE A 57 -4.29 8.54 -12.10
CA ILE A 57 -3.65 7.34 -11.57
C ILE A 57 -4.21 6.07 -12.23
N HIS A 58 -5.53 6.00 -12.40
CA HIS A 58 -6.17 4.85 -13.04
C HIS A 58 -5.81 4.70 -14.53
N GLN A 59 -5.40 5.77 -15.19
CA GLN A 59 -4.99 5.74 -16.61
C GLN A 59 -3.59 5.17 -16.83
N ILE A 60 -2.73 5.12 -15.80
CA ILE A 60 -1.38 4.52 -15.91
C ILE A 60 -1.48 3.01 -16.16
N GLY A 61 -2.50 2.36 -15.59
CA GLY A 61 -2.68 0.91 -15.64
C GLY A 61 -2.20 0.20 -14.37
N PRO A 62 -2.23 -1.15 -14.36
CA PRO A 62 -2.06 -1.95 -13.14
C PRO A 62 -0.63 -1.94 -12.58
N GLU A 63 0.37 -1.76 -13.44
CA GLU A 63 1.77 -1.61 -13.04
C GLU A 63 2.15 -0.14 -12.97
N LEU A 64 1.98 0.44 -11.79
CA LEU A 64 2.31 1.84 -11.55
C LEU A 64 3.83 2.01 -11.43
N ASP A 65 4.41 2.79 -12.33
CA ASP A 65 5.77 3.29 -12.16
C ASP A 65 5.76 4.37 -11.08
N LEU A 66 6.56 4.20 -10.03
CA LEU A 66 6.68 5.24 -9.02
C LEU A 66 7.16 6.55 -9.64
N ALA A 67 7.99 6.55 -10.70
CA ALA A 67 8.43 7.78 -11.35
C ALA A 67 7.30 8.57 -12.04
N ASP A 68 6.09 8.00 -12.15
CA ASP A 68 4.96 8.65 -12.81
C ASP A 68 4.51 9.95 -12.09
N PRO A 69 4.40 11.08 -12.82
CA PRO A 69 3.95 12.35 -12.26
C PRO A 69 2.56 12.31 -11.59
N ALA A 70 1.65 11.45 -12.03
CA ALA A 70 0.32 11.35 -11.44
C ALA A 70 0.33 10.78 -10.02
N LEU A 71 1.44 10.15 -9.58
CA LEU A 71 1.65 9.72 -8.20
C LEU A 71 2.26 10.80 -7.29
N LEU A 72 2.66 11.97 -7.83
CA LEU A 72 3.24 13.05 -7.02
C LEU A 72 2.38 13.47 -5.82
N PRO A 73 1.05 13.61 -5.94
CA PRO A 73 0.21 13.96 -4.80
C PRO A 73 0.25 12.92 -3.67
N LEU A 74 0.35 11.63 -4.00
CA LEU A 74 0.50 10.56 -3.02
C LEU A 74 1.88 10.58 -2.36
N LYS A 75 2.94 10.75 -3.17
CA LYS A 75 4.32 10.83 -2.70
C LYS A 75 4.58 12.01 -1.77
N ALA A 76 3.83 13.10 -1.93
CA ALA A 76 3.95 14.28 -1.09
C ALA A 76 3.57 14.02 0.38
N VAL A 77 2.74 13.01 0.64
CA VAL A 77 2.21 12.70 1.98
C VAL A 77 2.57 11.31 2.49
N MET A 78 2.98 10.40 1.60
CA MET A 78 3.38 9.03 1.91
C MET A 78 4.69 8.68 1.19
N PRO A 79 5.73 8.20 1.90
CA PRO A 79 6.95 7.70 1.27
C PRO A 79 6.72 6.30 0.68
N LEU A 80 6.14 6.26 -0.52
CA LEU A 80 5.75 5.05 -1.24
C LEU A 80 6.96 4.18 -1.61
N GLU A 81 6.89 2.88 -1.31
CA GLU A 81 7.82 1.84 -1.77
C GLU A 81 7.28 1.10 -3.01
N LYS A 82 5.96 0.91 -3.10
CA LYS A 82 5.28 0.29 -4.25
C LYS A 82 3.83 0.72 -4.29
N VAL A 83 3.26 0.83 -5.48
CA VAL A 83 1.83 1.02 -5.69
C VAL A 83 1.37 0.07 -6.79
N VAL A 84 0.18 -0.50 -6.63
CA VAL A 84 -0.50 -1.32 -7.63
C VAL A 84 -2.00 -1.00 -7.62
N LEU A 85 -2.69 -1.32 -8.71
CA LEU A 85 -4.15 -1.35 -8.73
C LEU A 85 -4.64 -2.79 -8.58
N THR A 86 -5.76 -2.99 -7.90
CA THR A 86 -6.39 -4.32 -7.84
C THR A 86 -6.97 -4.73 -9.20
N ASP A 87 -6.90 -6.02 -9.50
CA ASP A 87 -7.49 -6.60 -10.71
C ASP A 87 -9.03 -6.68 -10.63
N LEU A 88 -9.67 -7.29 -11.64
CA LEU A 88 -11.13 -7.42 -11.72
C LEU A 88 -11.72 -8.25 -10.57
N GLU A 89 -10.92 -9.09 -9.93
CA GLU A 89 -11.30 -9.90 -8.78
C GLU A 89 -10.86 -9.25 -7.45
N GLY A 90 -10.46 -7.96 -7.48
CA GLY A 90 -10.00 -7.22 -6.32
C GLY A 90 -8.66 -7.68 -5.76
N ARG A 91 -7.89 -8.50 -6.49
CA ARG A 91 -6.62 -9.03 -6.01
C ARG A 91 -5.45 -8.10 -6.29
N PHE A 92 -4.43 -8.17 -5.44
CA PHE A 92 -3.17 -7.45 -5.62
C PHE A 92 -1.97 -8.35 -5.30
N SER A 93 -0.81 -8.00 -5.85
CA SER A 93 0.49 -8.58 -5.51
C SER A 93 1.56 -7.49 -5.48
N ILE A 94 2.30 -7.40 -4.38
CA ILE A 94 3.42 -6.48 -4.18
C ILE A 94 4.63 -7.31 -3.80
N SER A 95 5.70 -7.26 -4.59
CA SER A 95 6.97 -7.90 -4.24
C SER A 95 7.99 -6.86 -3.83
N LEU A 96 8.51 -6.97 -2.61
CA LEU A 96 9.43 -6.01 -2.01
C LEU A 96 10.56 -6.74 -1.28
N PRO A 97 11.79 -6.18 -1.26
CA PRO A 97 12.87 -6.78 -0.49
C PRO A 97 12.51 -6.80 1.01
N PRO A 98 12.98 -7.83 1.75
CA PRO A 98 12.88 -7.89 3.19
C PRO A 98 13.63 -6.71 3.81
N ARG A 99 13.09 -6.20 4.92
CA ARG A 99 13.75 -5.20 5.75
C ARG A 99 13.74 -5.67 7.20
N GLY A 100 14.87 -5.52 7.89
CA GLY A 100 15.03 -6.00 9.26
C GLY A 100 14.33 -5.15 10.33
N ASP A 101 14.16 -3.84 10.07
CA ASP A 101 14.07 -2.89 11.20
C ASP A 101 12.83 -1.98 11.16
N TYR A 102 12.08 -1.96 10.06
CA TYR A 102 10.95 -1.02 9.86
C TYR A 102 9.63 -1.74 9.62
N ARG A 103 8.58 -1.31 10.31
CA ARG A 103 7.21 -1.79 10.10
C ARG A 103 6.67 -1.22 8.78
N ARG A 104 6.73 -2.00 7.72
CA ARG A 104 6.06 -1.71 6.45
C ARG A 104 4.54 -1.74 6.64
N ILE A 105 3.84 -0.77 6.06
CA ILE A 105 2.38 -0.72 6.02
C ILE A 105 1.92 -0.97 4.59
N ILE A 106 0.84 -1.72 4.44
CA ILE A 106 0.09 -1.87 3.20
C ILE A 106 -1.29 -1.25 3.44
N LEU A 107 -1.67 -0.33 2.58
CA LEU A 107 -2.93 0.40 2.68
C LEU A 107 -3.66 0.37 1.34
N ALA A 108 -4.96 0.08 1.37
CA ALA A 108 -5.85 0.22 0.24
C ALA A 108 -6.55 1.59 0.30
N LEU A 109 -6.59 2.29 -0.82
CA LEU A 109 -7.18 3.62 -0.99
C LEU A 109 -8.13 3.59 -2.18
N GLN A 110 -9.32 4.17 -1.99
CA GLN A 110 -10.32 4.33 -3.04
C GLN A 110 -10.88 5.75 -3.00
N GLU A 111 -11.22 6.29 -4.17
CA GLU A 111 -11.96 7.54 -4.27
C GLU A 111 -13.25 7.50 -3.44
N GLY A 112 -13.48 8.53 -2.64
CA GLY A 112 -14.67 8.66 -1.81
C GLY A 112 -14.72 7.74 -0.57
N TYR A 113 -13.76 6.81 -0.41
CA TYR A 113 -13.65 5.99 0.80
C TYR A 113 -12.75 6.72 1.81
N MET A 114 -13.34 7.27 2.86
CA MET A 114 -12.57 7.79 4.00
C MET A 114 -12.17 6.60 4.88
N PRO A 115 -10.88 6.26 5.04
CA PRO A 115 -10.48 5.46 6.18
C PRO A 115 -10.75 6.33 7.41
N THR A 116 -11.74 5.94 8.22
CA THR A 116 -11.85 6.42 9.60
C THR A 116 -10.48 6.26 10.25
N ASP A 117 -9.98 7.31 10.90
CA ASP A 117 -8.63 7.45 11.46
C ASP A 117 -7.96 6.11 11.76
N ILE A 118 -6.86 5.82 11.05
CA ILE A 118 -5.97 4.71 11.41
C ILE A 118 -5.20 5.18 12.64
N THR A 119 -5.84 5.14 13.81
CA THR A 119 -5.15 5.29 15.09
C THR A 119 -4.18 4.13 15.18
N MET A 120 -2.88 4.41 15.01
CA MET A 120 -1.87 3.38 15.25
C MET A 120 -2.05 2.88 16.67
N PRO A 121 -2.09 1.56 16.93
CA PRO A 121 -2.07 1.07 18.28
C PRO A 121 -0.77 1.57 18.92
N SER A 122 -0.90 2.44 19.92
CA SER A 122 0.19 2.81 20.82
C SER A 122 0.78 1.50 21.33
N GLN A 123 2.06 1.25 21.03
CA GLN A 123 2.73 0.10 21.65
C GLN A 123 2.74 0.32 23.18
N PRO A 124 2.51 -0.74 23.97
CA PRO A 124 2.58 -0.68 25.43
C PRO A 124 4.01 -0.42 25.92
#